data_AF-A0A7V6TLN2-F1
#
_entry.id   AF-A0A7V6TLN2-F1
#
_cell.length_a   1.000
_cell.length_b   1.000
_cell.length_c   1.000
_cell.angle_alpha   90.00
_cell.angle_beta   90.00
_cell.angle_gamma   90.00
#
_symmetry.space_group_name_H-M   'P 1'
#
loop_
_entity.id
_entity.type
_entity.pdbx_description
1 polymer ?
#
loop_
_entity_poly.entity_id
_entity_poly.type
_entity_poly.pdbx_seq_one_letter_code
_entity_poly.pdbx_strand_id
1 'polypeptide(L)'
;MSYIRQLRKQHHITQAQLAEKLNVTQTSVSQWESGRNFPDIKTARKLADYFGASLDQILAPHSTATDGKDNHIPYIYADSPYHRGVNASKAGELEMKRRLIDIFDHLSLTAKARILERAEAYLEVELYERENKIRSNFGDGEDLGAESETGNLG
;
A
#
# COMPACT_ATOMS: atom_id res chain seq x y z
N MET A 1 -10.47 -24.71 1.66
CA MET A 1 -11.80 -24.32 1.14
C MET A 1 -11.61 -22.99 0.43
N SER A 2 -11.92 -22.85 -0.86
CA SER A 2 -11.65 -21.59 -1.57
C SER A 2 -12.65 -20.47 -1.21
N TYR A 3 -12.23 -19.21 -1.34
CA TYR A 3 -13.09 -18.04 -1.13
C TYR A 3 -14.28 -18.02 -2.11
N ILE A 4 -14.03 -18.33 -3.39
CA ILE A 4 -15.09 -18.46 -4.42
C ILE A 4 -16.15 -19.49 -4.00
N ARG A 5 -15.74 -20.63 -3.43
CA ARG A 5 -16.68 -21.65 -2.93
C ARG A 5 -17.49 -21.13 -1.74
N GLN A 6 -16.89 -20.34 -0.86
CA GLN A 6 -17.58 -19.75 0.29
C GLN A 6 -18.67 -18.78 -0.19
N LEU A 7 -18.32 -17.84 -1.07
CA LEU A 7 -19.27 -16.90 -1.68
C LEU A 7 -20.40 -17.63 -2.39
N ARG A 8 -20.07 -18.63 -3.21
CA ARG A 8 -21.07 -19.44 -3.91
C ARG A 8 -22.06 -20.10 -2.94
N LYS A 9 -21.55 -20.66 -1.83
CA LYS A 9 -22.39 -21.31 -0.81
C LYS A 9 -23.24 -20.31 -0.04
N GLN A 10 -22.71 -19.12 0.27
CA GLN A 10 -23.47 -18.02 0.90
C GLN A 10 -24.62 -17.53 0.01
N HIS A 11 -24.42 -17.53 -1.31
CA HIS A 11 -25.45 -17.20 -2.28
C HIS A 11 -26.38 -18.38 -2.63
N HIS A 12 -26.19 -19.55 -2.02
CA HIS A 12 -27.01 -20.75 -2.23
C HIS A 12 -27.13 -21.22 -3.70
N ILE A 13 -26.11 -20.97 -4.52
CA ILE A 13 -26.07 -21.39 -5.92
C ILE A 13 -25.15 -22.59 -6.15
N THR A 14 -25.40 -23.37 -7.19
CA THR A 14 -24.55 -24.48 -7.63
C THR A 14 -23.38 -24.00 -8.50
N GLN A 15 -22.36 -24.83 -8.70
CA GLN A 15 -21.26 -24.49 -9.60
C GLN A 15 -21.74 -24.27 -11.06
N ALA A 16 -22.76 -25.02 -11.49
CA ALA A 16 -23.36 -24.86 -12.82
C ALA A 16 -24.07 -23.51 -12.97
N GLN A 17 -24.85 -23.10 -11.97
CA GLN A 17 -25.51 -21.79 -11.97
C GLN A 17 -24.51 -20.63 -11.94
N LEU A 18 -23.42 -20.72 -11.16
CA LEU A 18 -22.37 -19.71 -11.19
C LEU A 18 -21.69 -19.65 -12.56
N ALA A 19 -21.44 -20.81 -13.19
CA ALA A 19 -20.84 -20.88 -14.50
C ALA A 19 -21.71 -20.21 -15.57
N GLU A 20 -23.02 -20.46 -15.54
CA GLU A 20 -24.01 -19.80 -16.41
C GLU A 20 -24.00 -18.28 -16.23
N LYS A 21 -24.01 -17.79 -14.99
CA LYS A 21 -23.98 -16.34 -14.70
C LYS A 21 -22.73 -15.64 -15.23
N LEU A 22 -21.58 -16.32 -15.22
CA LEU A 22 -20.31 -15.75 -15.64
C LEU A 22 -20.00 -16.00 -17.12
N ASN A 23 -20.82 -16.80 -17.80
CA ASN A 23 -20.60 -17.32 -19.15
C ASN A 23 -19.29 -18.09 -19.28
N VAL A 24 -19.10 -19.07 -18.39
CA VAL A 24 -17.93 -19.96 -18.33
C VAL A 24 -18.39 -21.41 -18.16
N THR A 25 -17.44 -22.36 -18.19
CA THR A 25 -17.78 -23.77 -17.95
C THR A 25 -17.85 -24.08 -16.46
N GLN A 26 -18.70 -25.05 -16.08
CA GLN A 26 -18.74 -25.57 -14.71
C GLN A 26 -17.37 -26.12 -14.28
N THR A 27 -16.63 -26.73 -15.20
CA THR A 27 -15.27 -27.22 -14.98
C THR A 27 -14.32 -26.09 -14.57
N SER A 28 -14.43 -24.91 -15.19
CA SER A 28 -13.65 -23.73 -14.79
C SER A 28 -13.92 -23.35 -13.33
N VAL A 29 -15.21 -23.27 -12.95
CA VAL A 29 -15.61 -22.98 -11.57
C VAL A 29 -15.06 -24.03 -10.59
N SER A 30 -15.16 -25.32 -10.94
CA SER A 30 -14.61 -26.40 -10.12
C SER A 30 -13.09 -26.30 -9.94
N GLN A 31 -12.36 -25.94 -11.00
CA GLN A 31 -10.91 -25.74 -10.93
C GLN A 31 -10.52 -24.57 -10.04
N TRP A 32 -11.24 -23.44 -10.12
CA TRP A 32 -11.03 -22.30 -9.23
C TRP A 32 -11.35 -22.65 -7.78
N GLU A 33 -12.42 -23.40 -7.55
CA GLU A 33 -12.79 -23.83 -6.20
C GLU A 33 -11.86 -24.88 -5.59
N SER A 34 -11.09 -25.57 -6.42
CA SER A 34 -10.08 -26.54 -6.00
C SER A 34 -8.66 -25.97 -6.00
N GLY A 35 -8.48 -24.71 -6.40
CA GLY A 35 -7.16 -24.06 -6.50
C GLY A 35 -6.27 -24.60 -7.62
N ARG A 36 -6.82 -25.40 -8.55
CA ARG A 36 -6.07 -25.97 -9.68
C ARG A 36 -5.76 -24.95 -10.77
N ASN A 37 -6.61 -23.93 -10.90
CA ASN A 37 -6.44 -22.83 -11.83
C ASN A 37 -7.08 -21.56 -11.23
N PHE A 38 -6.77 -20.40 -11.78
CA PHE A 38 -7.36 -19.12 -11.38
C PHE A 38 -8.24 -18.54 -12.50
N PRO A 39 -9.28 -17.77 -12.16
CA PRO A 39 -10.01 -16.99 -13.16
C PRO A 39 -9.08 -15.94 -13.76
N ASP A 40 -9.22 -15.66 -15.07
CA ASP A 40 -8.52 -14.54 -15.69
C ASP A 40 -9.02 -13.20 -15.12
N ILE A 41 -8.30 -12.11 -15.38
CA ILE A 41 -8.63 -10.78 -14.83
C ILE A 41 -10.06 -10.34 -15.17
N LYS A 42 -10.55 -10.67 -16.39
CA LYS A 42 -11.90 -10.30 -16.83
C LYS A 42 -12.96 -11.06 -16.04
N THR A 43 -12.76 -12.35 -15.84
CA THR A 43 -13.66 -13.23 -15.10
C THR A 43 -13.60 -12.96 -13.60
N ALA A 44 -12.41 -12.67 -13.07
CA ALA A 44 -12.21 -12.28 -11.69
C ALA A 44 -12.93 -10.97 -11.37
N ARG A 45 -12.95 -10.00 -12.30
CA ARG A 45 -13.77 -8.79 -12.17
C ARG A 45 -15.26 -9.10 -12.15
N LYS A 46 -15.75 -9.96 -13.05
CA LYS A 46 -17.16 -10.39 -13.04
C LYS A 46 -17.55 -11.08 -11.73
N LEU A 47 -16.64 -11.90 -11.18
CA LEU A 47 -16.82 -12.54 -9.87
C LEU A 47 -16.91 -11.50 -8.75
N ALA A 48 -15.99 -10.53 -8.74
CA ALA A 48 -15.97 -9.42 -7.79
C ALA A 48 -17.29 -8.63 -7.84
N ASP A 49 -17.72 -8.24 -9.04
CA ASP A 49 -18.98 -7.50 -9.25
C ASP A 49 -20.21 -8.32 -8.83
N TYR A 50 -20.24 -9.62 -9.18
CA TYR A 50 -21.36 -10.50 -8.87
C TYR A 50 -21.52 -10.76 -7.37
N PHE A 51 -20.42 -10.87 -6.63
CA PHE A 51 -20.41 -11.19 -5.21
C PHE A 51 -20.21 -9.96 -4.30
N GLY A 52 -20.00 -8.76 -4.86
CA GLY A 52 -19.70 -7.55 -4.08
C GLY A 52 -18.36 -7.65 -3.33
N ALA A 53 -17.40 -8.39 -3.87
CA ALA A 53 -16.07 -8.60 -3.29
C ALA A 53 -15.01 -7.77 -4.01
N SER A 54 -13.84 -7.55 -3.39
CA SER A 54 -12.71 -6.95 -4.09
C SER A 54 -12.01 -7.96 -5.00
N LEU A 55 -11.36 -7.48 -6.06
CA LEU A 55 -10.60 -8.33 -6.97
C LEU A 55 -9.47 -9.09 -6.24
N ASP A 56 -8.86 -8.44 -5.25
CA ASP A 56 -7.83 -9.04 -4.40
C ASP A 56 -8.39 -10.24 -3.62
N GLN A 57 -9.58 -10.11 -3.02
CA GLN A 57 -10.24 -11.22 -2.33
C GLN A 57 -10.56 -12.40 -3.27
N ILE A 58 -10.93 -12.14 -4.52
CA ILE A 58 -11.19 -13.19 -5.53
C ILE A 58 -9.92 -13.95 -5.91
N LEU A 59 -8.79 -13.26 -5.99
CA LEU A 59 -7.50 -13.80 -6.43
C LEU A 59 -6.60 -14.27 -5.28
N ALA A 60 -6.95 -13.93 -4.04
CA ALA A 60 -6.16 -14.25 -2.86
C ALA A 60 -5.86 -15.76 -2.76
N PRO A 61 -4.58 -16.16 -2.70
CA PRO A 61 -4.20 -17.52 -2.37
C PRO A 61 -4.75 -17.86 -0.98
N HIS A 62 -5.31 -19.07 -0.83
CA HIS A 62 -6.07 -19.48 0.36
C HIS A 62 -5.28 -19.27 1.65
N SER A 63 -5.56 -18.18 2.34
CA SER A 63 -5.14 -17.91 3.71
C SER A 63 -6.40 -17.99 4.57
N THR A 64 -6.38 -18.92 5.51
CA THR A 64 -7.49 -19.18 6.41
C THR A 64 -7.77 -17.97 7.27
N ALA A 65 -9.00 -17.46 7.17
CA ALA A 65 -9.73 -16.66 8.16
C ALA A 65 -8.93 -15.57 8.89
N THR A 66 -9.18 -14.31 8.53
CA THR A 66 -9.42 -13.27 9.54
C THR A 66 -10.56 -12.37 9.09
N ASP A 67 -11.57 -12.29 9.95
CA ASP A 67 -12.69 -11.35 9.87
C ASP A 67 -12.19 -9.90 9.92
N GLY A 68 -12.77 -9.06 9.07
CA GLY A 68 -13.08 -7.68 9.41
C GLY A 68 -11.95 -6.64 9.39
N LYS A 69 -11.93 -5.89 8.28
CA LYS A 69 -11.43 -4.51 8.08
C LYS A 69 -9.97 -4.33 7.64
N ASP A 70 -9.86 -3.93 6.37
CA ASP A 70 -8.89 -3.05 5.70
C ASP A 70 -7.38 -3.21 5.94
N ASN A 71 -6.65 -3.12 4.83
CA ASN A 71 -5.19 -3.09 4.65
C ASN A 71 -4.48 -4.45 4.52
N HIS A 72 -4.57 -5.05 3.33
CA HIS A 72 -3.84 -6.25 2.97
C HIS A 72 -2.35 -5.94 2.69
N ILE A 73 -1.48 -6.36 3.61
CA ILE A 73 -0.03 -6.53 3.41
C ILE A 73 0.23 -8.02 3.11
N PRO A 74 1.11 -8.38 2.16
CA PRO A 74 1.27 -9.75 1.68
C PRO A 74 1.61 -10.79 2.76
N TYR A 75 1.06 -12.01 2.59
CA TYR A 75 1.00 -13.15 3.53
C TYR A 75 2.35 -13.75 4.00
N ILE A 76 3.50 -13.22 3.60
CA ILE A 76 4.81 -13.66 4.14
C ILE A 76 5.08 -13.13 5.56
N TYR A 77 4.14 -12.39 6.16
CA TYR A 77 4.26 -11.79 7.49
C TYR A 77 3.08 -12.10 8.45
N ALA A 78 2.26 -13.13 8.16
CA ALA A 78 1.04 -13.43 8.92
C ALA A 78 1.26 -13.82 10.41
N ASP A 79 2.41 -14.40 10.75
CA ASP A 79 2.78 -14.69 12.16
C ASP A 79 3.49 -13.52 12.85
N SER A 80 3.52 -12.35 12.21
CA SER A 80 4.15 -11.18 12.77
C SER A 80 3.30 -10.61 13.91
N PRO A 81 3.85 -10.41 15.13
CA PRO A 81 3.11 -9.98 16.31
C PRO A 81 2.52 -8.54 16.25
N TYR A 82 2.48 -7.93 15.07
CA TYR A 82 2.17 -6.52 14.85
C TYR A 82 0.77 -6.26 14.28
N HIS A 83 -0.08 -7.29 14.12
CA HIS A 83 -1.50 -7.09 13.80
C HIS A 83 -2.34 -6.61 15.01
N ARG A 84 -1.74 -6.46 16.20
CA ARG A 84 -2.42 -5.95 17.39
C ARG A 84 -1.78 -4.63 17.84
N GLY A 85 -2.38 -3.52 17.38
CA GLY A 85 -2.28 -2.18 17.93
C GLY A 85 -0.99 -1.83 18.68
N VAL A 86 0.06 -1.43 17.95
CA VAL A 86 1.20 -0.75 18.56
C VAL A 86 1.13 0.71 18.15
N ASN A 87 0.56 1.52 19.03
CA ASN A 87 0.69 2.98 18.98
C ASN A 87 2.16 3.38 18.89
N ALA A 88 2.41 4.47 18.15
CA ALA A 88 3.64 5.21 17.96
C ALA A 88 4.60 5.22 19.18
N SER A 89 5.34 4.13 19.36
CA SER A 89 6.40 3.98 20.36
C SER A 89 7.73 3.73 19.65
N LYS A 90 8.83 4.17 20.27
CA LYS A 90 10.22 4.00 19.75
C LYS A 90 10.52 2.55 19.33
N ALA A 91 9.91 1.56 20.02
CA ALA A 91 10.02 0.14 19.71
C ALA A 91 9.31 -0.25 18.40
N GLY A 92 8.12 0.31 18.14
CA GLY A 92 7.42 0.11 16.87
C GLY A 92 8.13 0.76 15.68
N GLU A 93 8.74 1.92 15.88
CA GLU A 93 9.56 2.59 14.85
C GLU A 93 10.81 1.78 14.51
N LEU A 94 11.52 1.26 15.52
CA LEU A 94 12.72 0.45 15.33
C LEU A 94 12.41 -0.85 14.59
N GLU A 95 11.28 -1.49 14.91
CA GLU A 95 10.85 -2.68 14.19
C GLU A 95 10.50 -2.38 12.73
N MET A 96 9.74 -1.31 12.47
CA MET A 96 9.39 -0.94 11.11
C MET A 96 10.65 -0.70 10.27
N LYS A 97 11.66 -0.04 10.85
CA LYS A 97 12.98 0.14 10.23
C LYS A 97 13.66 -1.20 9.97
N ARG A 98 13.60 -2.15 10.90
CA ARG A 98 14.15 -3.50 10.73
C ARG A 98 13.53 -4.24 9.55
N ARG A 99 12.20 -4.14 9.39
CA ARG A 99 11.48 -4.72 8.24
C ARG A 99 11.86 -4.11 6.91
N LEU A 100 12.03 -2.80 6.89
CA LEU A 100 12.47 -2.11 5.67
C LEU A 100 13.86 -2.59 5.24
N ILE A 101 14.75 -2.83 6.21
CA ILE A 101 16.08 -3.43 5.95
C ILE A 101 15.95 -4.84 5.40
N ASP A 102 15.16 -5.71 6.05
CA ASP A 102 14.98 -7.10 5.60
C ASP A 102 14.40 -7.18 4.18
N ILE A 103 13.38 -6.34 3.88
CA ILE A 103 12.82 -6.25 2.53
C ILE A 103 13.90 -5.81 1.55
N PHE A 104 14.62 -4.73 1.88
CA PHE A 104 15.66 -4.18 1.03
C PHE A 104 16.73 -5.23 0.73
N ASP A 105 17.19 -5.98 1.71
CA ASP A 105 18.24 -7.00 1.57
C ASP A 105 17.89 -8.11 0.58
N HIS A 106 16.60 -8.44 0.48
CA HIS A 106 16.09 -9.45 -0.45
C HIS A 106 15.76 -8.92 -1.85
N LEU A 107 15.89 -7.62 -2.11
CA LEU A 107 15.69 -7.05 -3.44
C LEU A 107 16.85 -7.36 -4.39
N SER A 108 16.54 -7.44 -5.69
CA SER A 108 17.55 -7.49 -6.74
C SER A 108 18.43 -6.23 -6.71
N LEU A 109 19.67 -6.34 -7.17
CA LEU A 109 20.61 -5.20 -7.23
C LEU A 109 20.01 -4.00 -7.99
N THR A 110 19.28 -4.25 -9.08
CA THR A 110 18.62 -3.20 -9.86
C THR A 110 17.48 -2.53 -9.09
N ALA A 111 16.69 -3.30 -8.34
CA ALA A 111 15.62 -2.73 -7.52
C ALA A 111 16.19 -1.92 -6.34
N LYS A 112 17.27 -2.41 -5.70
CA LYS A 112 18.02 -1.67 -4.68
C LYS A 112 18.51 -0.33 -5.22
N ALA A 113 19.18 -0.34 -6.37
CA ALA A 113 19.71 0.87 -7.00
C ALA A 113 18.62 1.92 -7.27
N ARG A 114 17.47 1.50 -7.83
CA ARG A 114 16.34 2.41 -8.11
C ARG A 114 15.72 3.01 -6.84
N ILE A 115 15.62 2.21 -5.77
CA ILE A 115 15.09 2.69 -4.50
C ILE A 115 16.05 3.70 -3.87
N LEU A 116 17.36 3.43 -3.91
CA LEU A 116 18.38 4.35 -3.40
C LEU A 116 18.41 5.66 -4.19
N GLU A 117 18.42 5.60 -5.52
CA GLU A 117 18.35 6.77 -6.40
C GLU A 117 17.12 7.63 -6.09
N ARG A 118 15.96 6.98 -5.86
CA ARG A 118 14.75 7.70 -5.49
C ARG A 118 14.81 8.29 -4.08
N ALA A 119 15.45 7.60 -3.13
CA ALA A 119 15.63 8.09 -1.77
C ALA A 119 16.57 9.31 -1.71
N GLU A 120 17.64 9.31 -2.50
CA GLU A 120 18.54 10.45 -2.67
C GLU A 120 17.79 11.67 -3.20
N ALA A 121 16.99 11.49 -4.26
CA ALA A 121 16.19 12.57 -4.82
C ALA A 121 15.19 13.18 -3.81
N TYR A 122 14.58 12.37 -2.93
CA TYR A 122 13.71 12.89 -1.88
C TYR A 122 14.48 13.70 -0.84
N LEU A 123 15.66 13.25 -0.44
CA LEU A 123 16.49 13.97 0.53
C LEU A 123 16.96 15.32 -0.03
N GLU A 124 17.36 15.36 -1.30
CA GLU A 124 17.75 16.60 -1.98
C GLU A 124 16.61 17.63 -1.98
N VAL A 125 15.39 17.18 -2.31
CA VAL A 125 14.20 18.05 -2.29
C VAL A 125 13.92 18.57 -0.88
N GLU A 126 13.94 17.70 0.14
CA GLU A 126 13.68 18.10 1.53
C GLU A 126 14.74 19.09 2.06
N LEU A 127 16.01 18.89 1.70
CA LEU A 127 17.10 19.80 2.05
C LEU A 127 16.91 21.16 1.37
N TYR A 128 16.59 21.19 0.08
CA TYR A 128 16.34 22.43 -0.66
C TYR A 128 15.15 23.21 -0.07
N GLU A 129 14.06 22.53 0.24
CA GLU A 129 12.89 23.12 0.89
C GLU A 129 13.24 23.68 2.27
N ARG A 130 14.03 22.96 3.06
CA ARG A 130 14.48 23.39 4.38
C ARG A 130 15.37 24.63 4.30
N GLU A 131 16.33 24.66 3.39
CA GLU A 131 17.21 25.80 3.17
C GLU A 131 16.45 27.04 2.69
N ASN A 132 15.48 26.87 1.78
CA ASN A 132 14.67 27.98 1.30
C ASN A 132 13.69 28.49 2.36
N LYS A 133 13.18 27.62 3.24
CA LYS A 133 12.37 28.02 4.38
C LYS A 133 13.18 28.78 5.44
N ILE A 134 14.46 28.44 5.60
CA ILE A 134 15.40 29.20 6.44
C ILE A 134 15.70 30.56 5.80
N ARG A 135 15.92 30.62 4.48
CA ARG A 135 16.14 31.88 3.75
C ARG A 135 14.91 32.78 3.71
N SER A 136 13.70 32.22 3.59
CA SER A 136 12.46 33.01 3.65
C SER A 136 12.17 33.55 5.05
N ASN A 137 12.54 32.80 6.11
CA ASN A 137 12.37 33.25 7.49
C ASN A 137 13.44 34.27 7.96
N PHE A 138 14.52 34.48 7.20
CA PHE A 138 15.57 35.46 7.50
C PHE A 138 15.51 36.72 6.60
N GLY A 139 14.51 36.83 5.72
CA GLY A 139 14.41 37.89 4.71
C GLY A 139 13.62 39.15 5.11
N ASP A 140 12.89 39.14 6.22
CA ASP A 140 11.95 40.22 6.59
C ASP A 140 12.38 41.02 7.83
N GLY A 141 13.68 41.32 7.96
CA GLY A 141 14.24 41.87 9.19
C GLY A 141 15.43 42.81 9.07
N GLU A 142 15.53 43.62 8.02
CA GLU A 142 16.36 44.85 8.02
C GLU A 142 15.61 45.99 7.30
N ASP A 143 14.62 46.56 7.99
CA ASP A 143 14.30 47.99 7.86
C ASP A 143 14.73 48.66 9.17
N LEU A 144 15.97 49.13 9.21
CA LEU A 144 16.38 50.15 10.16
C LEU A 144 16.44 51.47 9.39
N GLY A 145 15.27 52.12 9.32
CA GLY A 145 15.21 53.56 9.15
C GLY A 145 16.03 54.24 10.26
N ALA A 146 17.16 54.81 9.88
CA ALA A 146 17.84 55.85 10.65
C ALA A 146 17.60 57.17 9.93
N GLU A 147 16.54 57.83 10.40
CA GLU A 147 16.29 59.27 10.50
C GLU A 147 17.12 60.24 9.65
N SER A 148 16.38 61.01 8.87
CA SER A 148 16.73 62.35 8.39
C SER A 148 17.03 63.34 9.52
N GLU A 149 17.70 64.43 9.13
CA GLU A 149 18.01 65.68 9.87
C GLU A 149 19.39 65.67 10.54
N THR A 150 20.32 66.60 10.33
CA THR A 150 20.30 68.04 10.02
C THR A 150 21.60 68.37 9.27
N GLY A 151 21.65 69.21 8.23
CA GLY A 151 21.72 70.66 8.41
C GLY A 151 23.14 71.23 8.19
N ASN A 152 23.34 71.81 7.00
CA ASN A 152 24.00 73.11 6.77
C ASN A 152 25.55 73.29 6.81
N LEU A 153 25.96 74.23 5.94
CA LEU A 153 27.20 75.02 5.83
C LEU A 153 28.42 74.28 5.25
N GLY A 154 29.09 74.73 4.20
CA GLY A 154 29.10 76.00 3.47
C GLY A 154 30.38 76.04 2.64
#